data_AF-A0AAV0FVH0-F1
#
_entry.id   AF-A0AAV0FVH0-F1
#
_cell.length_a   1.000
_cell.length_b   1.000
_cell.length_c   1.000
_cell.angle_alpha   90.00
_cell.angle_beta   90.00
_cell.angle_gamma   90.00
#
_symmetry.space_group_name_H-M   'P 1'
#
loop_
_entity.id
_entity.type
_entity.pdbx_description
1 polymer ?
#
loop_
_entity_poly.entity_id
_entity_poly.type
_entity_poly.pdbx_seq_one_letter_code
_entity_poly.pdbx_strand_id
1 'polypeptide(L)'
;MLIGVGERRGGVYYLCGAESVQASHVAGGTGELWHKRMGHPSSRVIQLLSVGQNKVAVRSDFNKSCDICARAKQTREIFNPSLNRALRIFELIHCDVWG
;
A
#
# COMPACT_ATOMS: atom_id res chain seq x y z
N MET A 1 -1.24 -18.32 8.81
CA MET A 1 -2.11 -19.47 8.46
C MET A 1 -1.18 -20.62 8.12
N LEU A 2 -1.00 -21.56 9.05
CA LEU A 2 -0.24 -22.79 8.80
C LEU A 2 -1.15 -23.74 8.02
N ILE A 3 -0.76 -24.10 6.81
CA ILE A 3 -1.58 -24.90 5.88
C ILE A 3 -1.37 -26.42 6.03
N GLY A 4 -0.43 -26.83 6.89
CA GLY A 4 -0.12 -28.23 7.19
C GLY A 4 1.35 -28.41 7.56
N VAL A 5 1.69 -29.60 8.03
CA VAL A 5 3.09 -30.01 8.28
C VAL A 5 3.43 -31.12 7.30
N GLY A 6 4.62 -31.02 6.68
CA GLY A 6 5.12 -32.05 5.78
C GLY A 6 5.81 -33.17 6.55
N GLU A 7 5.23 -34.37 6.57
CA GLU A 7 5.85 -35.55 7.19
C GLU A 7 6.59 -36.38 6.13
N ARG A 8 7.88 -36.68 6.34
CA ARG A 8 8.66 -37.48 5.38
C ARG A 8 8.45 -38.97 5.63
N ARG A 9 7.88 -39.70 4.67
CA ARG A 9 7.77 -41.17 4.69
C ARG A 9 8.30 -41.75 3.37
N GLY A 10 9.19 -42.74 3.45
CA GLY A 10 9.73 -43.40 2.25
C GLY A 10 10.44 -42.47 1.26
N GLY A 11 10.99 -41.34 1.72
CA GLY A 11 11.68 -40.37 0.86
C GLY A 11 10.78 -39.31 0.20
N VAL A 12 9.46 -39.37 0.40
CA VAL A 12 8.52 -38.33 -0.05
C VAL A 12 7.85 -37.63 1.14
N TYR A 13 7.46 -36.37 0.96
CA TYR A 13 6.79 -35.58 2.00
C TYR A 13 5.28 -35.62 1.81
N TYR A 14 4.56 -36.02 2.86
CA TYR A 14 3.11 -36.04 2.91
C TYR A 14 2.61 -34.79 3.64
N LEU A 15 1.65 -34.08 3.03
CA LEU A 15 0.97 -32.99 3.71
C LEU A 15 -0.01 -33.59 4.73
N CYS A 16 0.38 -33.59 5.99
CA CYS A 16 -0.53 -33.90 7.09
C CYS A 16 -1.36 -32.65 7.39
N GLY A 17 -2.68 -32.84 7.48
CA GLY A 17 -3.60 -31.75 7.84
C GLY A 17 -3.14 -31.10 9.15
N ALA A 18 -3.13 -29.77 9.19
CA ALA A 18 -2.88 -29.06 10.42
C ALA A 18 -4.04 -29.34 11.40
N GLU A 19 -3.73 -29.78 12.62
CA GLU A 19 -4.71 -29.66 13.71
C GLU A 19 -5.14 -28.20 13.84
N SER A 20 -6.35 -27.96 14.36
CA SER A 20 -6.87 -26.61 14.61
C SER A 20 -5.95 -25.87 15.59
N VAL A 21 -4.94 -25.20 15.07
CA VAL A 21 -4.11 -24.29 15.84
C VAL A 21 -4.99 -23.08 16.12
N GLN A 22 -5.33 -22.86 17.40
CA GLN A 22 -5.97 -21.64 17.86
C GLN A 22 -5.02 -20.47 17.54
N ALA A 23 -5.24 -19.83 16.39
CA ALA A 23 -4.59 -18.58 16.08
C ALA A 23 -5.12 -17.55 17.07
N SER A 24 -4.23 -16.88 17.82
CA SER A 24 -4.63 -15.76 18.65
C SER A 24 -5.23 -14.69 17.74
N HIS A 25 -6.55 -14.66 17.72
CA HIS A 25 -7.29 -13.71 16.95
C HIS A 25 -7.30 -12.40 17.75
N VAL A 26 -6.42 -11.47 17.40
CA VAL A 26 -6.49 -10.11 17.93
C VAL A 26 -7.78 -9.49 17.41
N ALA A 27 -8.84 -9.57 18.20
CA ALA A 27 -10.10 -8.92 17.90
C ALA A 27 -9.86 -7.40 17.84
N GLY A 28 -10.14 -6.80 16.68
CA GLY A 28 -10.21 -5.34 16.56
C GLY A 28 -8.90 -4.65 16.13
N GLY A 29 -8.34 -5.02 14.98
CA GLY A 29 -7.48 -4.09 14.25
C GLY A 29 -8.34 -2.97 13.64
N THR A 30 -8.09 -1.71 13.98
CA THR A 30 -8.74 -0.57 13.30
C THR A 30 -8.26 -0.48 11.85
N GLY A 31 -9.02 0.18 10.97
CA GLY A 31 -8.58 0.42 9.59
C GLY A 31 -7.22 1.10 9.50
N GLU A 32 -6.85 1.92 10.48
CA GLU A 32 -5.55 2.56 10.59
C GLU A 32 -4.40 1.56 10.83
N LEU A 33 -4.61 0.55 11.67
CA LEU A 33 -3.57 -0.45 11.95
C LEU A 33 -3.26 -1.27 10.70
N TRP A 34 -4.31 -1.69 9.97
CA TRP A 34 -4.16 -2.40 8.71
C TRP A 34 -3.52 -1.53 7.63
N HIS A 35 -3.91 -0.26 7.55
CA HIS A 35 -3.27 0.71 6.68
C HIS A 35 -1.76 0.83 6.90
N LYS A 36 -1.31 0.92 8.16
CA LYS A 36 0.13 0.97 8.48
C LYS A 36 0.84 -0.35 8.17
N ARG A 37 0.25 -1.50 8.55
CA ARG A 37 0.87 -2.83 8.39
C ARG A 37 0.97 -3.29 6.93
N MET A 38 0.04 -2.89 6.08
CA MET A 38 -0.04 -3.32 4.67
C MET A 38 0.68 -2.37 3.71
N GLY A 39 1.47 -1.41 4.21
CA GLY A 39 2.22 -0.50 3.36
C GLY A 39 1.39 0.66 2.80
N HIS A 40 0.56 1.28 3.63
CA HIS A 40 -0.20 2.48 3.30
C HIS A 40 -1.18 2.36 2.09
N PRO A 41 -1.94 1.25 1.95
CA PRO A 41 -2.95 1.13 0.91
C PRO A 41 -4.10 2.11 1.16
N SER A 42 -4.87 2.39 0.10
CA SER A 42 -6.03 3.29 0.19
C SER A 42 -7.14 2.70 1.06
N SER A 43 -8.02 3.56 1.57
CA SER A 43 -9.17 3.12 2.38
C SER A 43 -10.07 2.12 1.63
N ARG A 44 -10.22 2.29 0.31
CA ARG A 44 -10.93 1.35 -0.57
C ARG A 44 -10.29 -0.04 -0.56
N VAL A 45 -8.96 -0.13 -0.63
CA VAL A 45 -8.26 -1.42 -0.59
C VAL A 45 -8.45 -2.10 0.76
N ILE A 46 -8.37 -1.35 1.87
CA ILE A 46 -8.63 -1.90 3.20
C ILE A 46 -10.09 -2.39 3.34
N GLN A 47 -11.08 -1.69 2.77
CA GLN A 47 -12.47 -2.13 2.78
C GLN A 47 -12.68 -3.47 2.05
N LEU A 48 -11.96 -3.73 0.97
CA LEU A 48 -12.02 -5.00 0.25
C LEU A 48 -11.49 -6.17 1.10
N LEU A 49 -10.51 -5.91 1.97
CA LEU A 49 -9.94 -6.92 2.87
C LEU A 49 -10.90 -7.30 4.01
N SER A 50 -11.76 -6.36 4.45
CA SER A 50 -12.76 -6.58 5.51
C SER A 50 -13.89 -7.53 5.12
N VAL A 51 -13.99 -7.92 3.85
CA VAL A 51 -15.07 -8.81 3.34
C VAL A 51 -14.88 -10.26 3.78
N GLY A 52 -13.64 -10.67 4.12
CA GLY A 52 -13.34 -12.08 4.42
C GLY A 52 -13.22 -12.43 5.90
N GLN A 53 -12.67 -11.55 6.74
CA GLN A 53 -12.33 -11.88 8.13
C GLN A 53 -12.45 -10.65 9.02
N ASN A 54 -13.51 -10.64 9.83
CA ASN A 54 -13.83 -9.63 10.85
C ASN A 54 -14.25 -8.27 10.29
N LYS A 55 -15.33 -7.74 10.85
CA LYS A 55 -15.78 -6.38 10.62
C LYS A 55 -14.74 -5.41 11.18
N VAL A 56 -13.69 -5.12 10.41
CA VAL A 56 -12.78 -4.01 10.69
C VAL A 56 -13.65 -2.76 10.69
N ALA A 57 -13.68 -2.03 11.81
CA ALA A 57 -14.27 -0.70 11.84
C ALA A 57 -13.43 0.22 10.97
N VAL A 58 -13.75 0.26 9.68
CA VAL A 58 -13.08 1.11 8.69
C VAL A 58 -13.73 2.49 8.76
N ARG A 59 -13.15 3.40 9.55
CA ARG A 59 -13.41 4.82 9.35
C ARG A 59 -12.86 5.20 7.99
N SER A 60 -13.64 5.81 7.11
CA SER A 60 -13.21 6.16 5.75
C SER A 60 -11.97 7.06 5.70
N ASP A 61 -11.71 7.79 6.79
CA ASP A 61 -10.75 8.91 6.82
C ASP A 61 -9.40 8.61 7.48
N PHE A 62 -9.10 7.37 7.91
CA PHE A 62 -7.82 7.07 8.57
C PHE A 62 -6.58 7.39 7.71
N ASN A 63 -6.75 7.42 6.38
CA ASN A 63 -5.68 7.72 5.45
C ASN A 63 -5.39 9.23 5.37
N LYS A 64 -6.35 10.10 5.73
CA LYS A 64 -6.20 11.56 5.65
C LYS A 64 -5.29 12.12 6.74
N SER A 65 -5.26 11.47 7.91
CA SER A 65 -4.40 11.84 9.04
C SER A 65 -3.05 11.11 9.03
N CYS A 66 -2.67 10.45 7.93
CA CYS A 66 -1.42 9.71 7.85
C CYS A 66 -0.31 10.56 7.20
N ASP A 67 0.66 11.00 8.00
CA ASP A 67 1.79 11.83 7.54
C ASP A 67 2.61 11.16 6.44
N ILE A 68 2.79 9.83 6.51
CA ILE A 68 3.53 9.07 5.51
C ILE A 68 2.80 9.14 4.16
N CYS A 69 1.48 8.97 4.16
CA CYS A 69 0.68 9.11 2.94
C CYS A 69 0.70 10.53 2.40
N ALA A 70 0.60 11.53 3.27
CA ALA A 70 0.66 12.93 2.86
C ALA A 70 1.99 13.23 2.14
N ARG A 71 3.12 12.76 2.69
CA ARG A 71 4.45 12.97 2.09
C ARG A 71 4.68 12.12 0.84
N ALA A 72 4.30 10.85 0.86
CA ALA A 72 4.59 9.90 -0.21
C ALA A 72 3.62 10.00 -1.40
N LYS A 73 2.38 10.43 -1.17
CA LYS A 73 1.33 10.58 -2.20
C LYS A 73 1.04 12.05 -2.51
N GLN A 74 1.90 12.98 -2.08
CA GLN A 74 1.79 14.37 -2.48
C GLN A 74 1.95 14.46 -4.00
N THR A 75 0.83 14.67 -4.69
CA THR A 75 0.88 15.05 -6.09
C THR A 75 1.34 16.50 -6.15
N ARG A 76 2.33 16.78 -7.01
CA ARG A 76 2.58 18.19 -7.36
C ARG A 76 1.33 18.70 -8.06
N GLU A 77 0.92 19.91 -7.70
CA GLU A 77 -0.04 20.66 -8.51
C GLU A 77 0.45 20.72 -9.96
N ILE A 78 -0.51 20.86 -10.89
CA ILE A 78 -0.17 21.03 -12.30
C ILE A 78 0.73 22.26 -12.41
N PHE A 79 1.88 22.10 -13.08
CA PHE A 79 2.73 23.25 -13.36
C PHE A 79 1.93 24.26 -14.18
N ASN A 80 1.97 25.53 -13.75
CA ASN A 80 1.42 26.59 -14.55
C ASN A 80 2.07 26.56 -15.95
N PRO A 81 1.30 26.81 -17.01
CA PRO A 81 1.86 26.90 -18.36
C PRO A 81 3.01 27.91 -18.36
N SER A 82 4.20 27.47 -18.79
CA SER A 82 5.31 28.39 -18.99
C SER A 82 5.02 29.27 -20.20
N LEU A 83 5.14 30.59 -20.02
CA LEU A 83 5.11 31.55 -21.13
C LEU A 83 6.49 31.70 -21.80
N ASN A 84 7.49 30.96 -21.33
CA ASN A 84 8.86 31.02 -21.85
C ASN A 84 8.98 30.17 -23.12
N ARG A 85 8.45 30.69 -24.23
CA ARG A 85 8.46 30.06 -25.55
C ARG A 85 8.83 31.09 -26.62
N ALA A 86 9.72 30.71 -27.54
CA ALA A 86 9.99 31.49 -28.74
C ALA A 86 8.83 31.40 -29.75
N LEU A 87 8.41 32.55 -30.27
CA LEU A 87 7.47 32.72 -31.38
C LEU A 87 8.20 32.94 -32.71
N ARG A 88 9.47 33.34 -32.67
CA ARG A 88 10.32 33.59 -33.85
C ARG A 88 11.68 32.92 -33.72
N ILE A 89 12.34 32.73 -34.86
CA ILE A 89 13.68 32.15 -34.93
C ILE A 89 14.66 33.07 -34.18
N PHE A 90 15.54 32.48 -33.36
CA PHE A 90 16.53 33.17 -32.51
C PHE A 90 15.98 34.13 -31.44
N GLU A 91 14.69 34.05 -31.11
CA GLU A 91 14.09 34.90 -30.06
C GLU A 91 14.52 34.51 -28.64
N LEU A 92 14.87 33.25 -28.42
CA LEU A 92 15.27 32.72 -27.13
C LEU A 92 16.43 31.75 -27.29
N ILE A 93 17.53 32.00 -26.59
CA ILE A 93 18.71 31.12 -26.56
C ILE A 93 18.83 30.57 -25.14
N HIS A 94 18.74 29.24 -25.01
CA HIS A 94 18.98 28.55 -23.75
C HIS A 94 20.45 28.12 -23.69
N CYS A 95 21.18 28.60 -22.69
CA CYS A 95 22.53 28.17 -22.37
C CYS A 95 22.54 27.57 -20.98
N ASP A 96 23.11 26.37 -20.84
CA ASP A 96 23.30 25.71 -19.55
C ASP A 96 24.77 25.34 -19.39
N VAL A 97 25.26 25.39 -18.15
CA VAL A 97 26.62 24.96 -17.81
C VAL A 97 26.49 23.66 -17.06
N TRP A 98 26.80 22.56 -17.74
CA TRP A 98 26.93 21.27 -17.10
C TRP A 98 28.27 21.18 -16.38
N GLY A 99 28.24 20.69 -15.14
CA GLY A 99 29.41 20.38 -14.31
C GLY A 99 29.39 18.94 -13.85
#